data_AF-A0A3N5NHE7-F1
#
_entry.id   AF-A0A3N5NHE7-F1
#
_cell.length_a   1.000
_cell.length_b   1.000
_cell.length_c   1.000
_cell.angle_alpha   90.00
_cell.angle_beta   90.00
_cell.angle_gamma   90.00
#
_symmetry.space_group_name_H-M   'P 1'
#
loop_
_entity.id
_entity.type
_entity.pdbx_description
1 polymer ?
#
loop_
_entity_poly.entity_id
_entity_poly.type
_entity_poly.pdbx_seq_one_letter_code
_entity_poly.pdbx_strand_id
1 'polypeptide(L)'
;MNAIEMAMKMEQEAVDFYTQCAGRTKNPVGKKMFLSIVEDEKYHIACAMNVQKGKRFAPAEATPLEDMKKVFDNHKQDMLTQVPSTADELDAFRVAMKMEGDSIAFYKKAASQAATAEEKNFFDCLIKDEEEHFSIFQNTYSFLSDTGNWFMWEEHSIVEG
;
A
#
# COMPACT_ATOMS: atom_id res chain seq x y z
N MET A 1 5.36 -11.06 22.38
CA MET A 1 5.05 -10.29 21.18
C MET A 1 3.88 -9.38 21.50
N ASN A 2 4.11 -8.07 21.58
CA ASN A 2 3.05 -7.08 21.74
C ASN A 2 2.49 -6.66 20.36
N ALA A 3 1.44 -5.83 20.35
CA ALA A 3 0.78 -5.45 19.10
C ALA A 3 1.71 -4.67 18.13
N ILE A 4 2.61 -3.84 18.65
CA ILE A 4 3.58 -3.07 17.86
C ILE A 4 4.64 -3.99 17.25
N GLU A 5 5.12 -5.00 17.99
CA GLU A 5 6.06 -6.01 17.47
C GLU A 5 5.44 -6.85 16.37
N MET A 6 4.15 -7.18 16.49
CA MET A 6 3.43 -7.88 15.44
C MET A 6 3.24 -6.99 14.20
N ALA A 7 2.88 -5.72 14.38
CA ALA A 7 2.77 -4.77 13.26
C ALA A 7 4.10 -4.65 12.51
N MET A 8 5.23 -4.44 13.20
CA MET A 8 6.55 -4.42 12.54
C MET A 8 6.86 -5.68 11.74
N LYS A 9 6.42 -6.85 12.21
CA LYS A 9 6.60 -8.10 11.47
C LYS A 9 5.73 -8.16 10.22
N MET A 10 4.48 -7.71 10.31
CA MET A 10 3.56 -7.65 9.18
C MET A 10 4.06 -6.68 8.11
N GLU A 11 4.49 -5.48 8.50
CA GLU A 11 5.05 -4.52 7.53
C GLU A 11 6.35 -5.04 6.89
N GLN A 12 7.21 -5.73 7.66
CA GLN A 12 8.42 -6.30 7.09
C GLN A 12 8.11 -7.41 6.07
N GLU A 13 7.09 -8.24 6.34
CA GLU A 13 6.60 -9.23 5.39
C GLU A 13 6.01 -8.57 4.13
N ALA A 14 5.31 -7.44 4.28
CA ALA A 14 4.80 -6.62 3.17
C ALA A 14 5.95 -6.02 2.34
N VAL A 15 6.96 -5.43 2.97
CA VAL A 15 8.19 -4.91 2.30
C VAL A 15 8.85 -6.01 1.47
N ASP A 16 9.06 -7.18 2.05
CA ASP A 16 9.72 -8.30 1.38
C ASP A 16 8.89 -8.81 0.20
N PHE A 17 7.57 -8.89 0.35
CA PHE A 17 6.66 -9.32 -0.70
C PHE A 17 6.61 -8.30 -1.85
N TYR A 18 6.36 -7.02 -1.56
CA TYR A 18 6.26 -5.98 -2.59
C TYR A 18 7.58 -5.70 -3.30
N THR A 19 8.71 -5.83 -2.61
CA THR A 19 10.03 -5.78 -3.25
C THR A 19 10.21 -6.91 -4.27
N GLN A 20 9.74 -8.12 -3.96
CA GLN A 20 9.76 -9.24 -4.90
C GLN A 20 8.81 -9.01 -6.09
N CYS A 21 7.61 -8.49 -5.84
CA CYS A 21 6.66 -8.11 -6.89
C CYS A 21 7.28 -7.08 -7.84
N ALA A 22 7.86 -5.99 -7.32
CA ALA A 22 8.56 -4.98 -8.10
C ALA A 22 9.70 -5.55 -8.97
N GLY A 23 10.37 -6.60 -8.49
CA GLY A 23 11.43 -7.30 -9.25
C GLY A 23 10.91 -8.17 -10.40
N ARG A 24 9.65 -8.65 -10.30
CA ARG A 24 9.02 -9.54 -11.29
C ARG A 24 8.11 -8.79 -12.28
N THR A 25 7.60 -7.63 -11.89
CA THR A 25 6.74 -6.79 -12.74
C THR A 25 7.51 -6.25 -13.94
N LYS A 26 7.02 -6.52 -15.14
CA LYS A 26 7.64 -6.05 -16.39
C LYS A 26 7.24 -4.61 -16.73
N ASN A 27 6.06 -4.19 -16.29
CA ASN A 27 5.60 -2.85 -16.52
C ASN A 27 6.37 -1.85 -15.63
N PRO A 28 7.00 -0.80 -16.20
CA PRO A 28 7.79 0.16 -15.44
C PRO A 28 6.96 0.95 -14.42
N VAL A 29 5.68 1.19 -14.69
CA VAL A 29 4.77 1.90 -13.80
C VAL A 29 4.29 0.99 -12.68
N GLY A 30 3.93 -0.26 -13.00
CA GLY A 30 3.63 -1.27 -11.99
C GLY A 30 4.77 -1.52 -11.02
N LYS A 31 6.01 -1.54 -11.52
CA LYS A 31 7.20 -1.59 -10.68
C LYS A 31 7.31 -0.40 -9.73
N LYS A 32 7.03 0.83 -10.21
CA LYS A 32 7.08 2.04 -9.38
C LYS A 32 5.98 2.08 -8.33
N MET A 33 4.79 1.57 -8.66
CA MET A 33 3.70 1.40 -7.70
C MET A 33 4.15 0.53 -6.52
N PHE A 34 4.65 -0.69 -6.78
CA PHE A 34 5.15 -1.55 -5.71
C PHE A 34 6.29 -0.91 -4.92
N LEU A 35 7.21 -0.21 -5.59
CA LEU A 35 8.31 0.48 -4.91
C LEU A 35 7.84 1.65 -4.04
N SER A 36 6.77 2.36 -4.42
CA SER A 36 6.17 3.42 -3.60
C SER A 36 5.65 2.82 -2.30
N ILE A 37 4.84 1.77 -2.39
CA ILE A 37 4.26 1.08 -1.23
C ILE A 37 5.37 0.51 -0.34
N VAL A 38 6.45 -0.04 -0.91
CA VAL A 38 7.62 -0.48 -0.12
C VAL A 38 8.22 0.63 0.74
N GLU A 39 8.26 1.87 0.25
CA GLU A 39 8.77 3.00 1.04
C GLU A 39 7.78 3.40 2.15
N ASP A 40 6.47 3.33 1.87
CA ASP A 40 5.40 3.54 2.86
C ASP A 40 5.51 2.51 4.00
N GLU A 41 5.66 1.22 3.68
CA GLU A 41 5.80 0.18 4.70
C GLU A 41 7.08 0.31 5.54
N LYS A 42 8.19 0.74 4.92
CA LYS A 42 9.42 1.02 5.69
C LYS A 42 9.21 2.19 6.65
N TYR A 43 8.44 3.19 6.23
CA TYR A 43 8.07 4.30 7.09
C TYR A 43 7.18 3.84 8.25
N HIS A 44 6.22 2.94 8.00
CA HIS A 44 5.40 2.29 9.04
C HIS A 44 6.27 1.58 10.09
N ILE A 45 7.26 0.79 9.66
CA ILE A 45 8.22 0.12 10.56
C ILE A 45 8.99 1.14 11.40
N ALA A 46 9.49 2.22 10.79
CA ALA A 46 10.22 3.26 11.50
C ALA A 46 9.35 3.96 12.55
N CYS A 47 8.08 4.21 12.22
CA CYS A 47 7.08 4.76 13.15
C CYS A 47 6.80 3.81 14.31
N ALA A 48 6.57 2.52 14.02
CA ALA A 48 6.36 1.49 15.02
C ALA A 48 7.53 1.41 16.03
N MET A 49 8.77 1.46 15.54
CA MET A 49 9.97 1.49 16.40
C MET A 49 10.03 2.73 17.29
N ASN A 50 9.57 3.89 16.80
CA ASN A 50 9.53 5.11 17.60
C ASN A 50 8.44 5.06 18.68
N VAL A 51 7.25 4.56 18.33
CA VAL A 51 6.14 4.35 19.27
C VAL A 51 6.54 3.35 20.36
N GLN A 52 7.20 2.24 19.99
CA GLN A 52 7.71 1.25 20.95
C GLN A 52 8.70 1.85 21.96
N LYS A 53 9.48 2.86 21.54
CA LYS A 53 10.42 3.60 22.39
C LYS A 53 9.75 4.71 23.22
N GLY A 54 8.42 4.81 23.18
CA GLY A 54 7.65 5.84 23.88
C GLY A 54 7.81 7.24 23.29
N LYS A 55 8.23 7.36 22.02
CA LYS A 55 8.29 8.65 21.35
C LYS A 55 6.92 9.02 20.81
N ARG A 56 6.69 10.33 20.66
CA ARG A 56 5.47 10.87 20.05
C ARG A 56 5.38 10.43 18.59
N PHE A 57 4.26 9.86 18.22
CA PHE A 57 3.93 9.55 16.83
C PHE A 57 3.57 10.83 16.06
N ALA A 58 4.08 10.94 14.84
CA ALA A 58 3.71 11.96 13.87
C ALA A 58 3.48 11.24 12.52
N PRO A 59 2.29 11.37 11.91
CA PRO A 59 2.04 10.78 10.60
C PRO A 59 2.85 11.50 9.52
N ALA A 60 3.02 10.86 8.37
CA ALA A 60 3.59 11.50 7.19
C ALA A 60 2.72 12.68 6.72
N GLU A 61 3.31 13.62 5.97
CA GLU A 61 2.57 14.76 5.42
C GLU A 61 1.71 14.39 4.20
N ALA A 62 2.09 13.33 3.47
CA ALA A 62 1.39 12.83 2.30
C ALA A 62 0.83 11.42 2.57
N THR A 63 -0.30 11.09 1.95
CA THR A 63 -0.89 9.75 2.04
C THR A 63 -0.43 8.84 0.89
N PRO A 64 -0.54 7.51 1.03
CA PRO A 64 -0.21 6.59 -0.05
C PRO A 64 -0.90 6.91 -1.37
N LEU A 65 -2.17 7.33 -1.34
CA LEU A 65 -2.92 7.71 -2.54
C LEU A 65 -2.36 8.98 -3.20
N GLU A 66 -1.90 9.96 -2.43
CA GLU A 66 -1.25 11.17 -2.97
C GLU A 66 0.10 10.86 -3.61
N ASP A 67 0.90 10.00 -2.99
CA ASP A 67 2.19 9.59 -3.55
C ASP A 67 2.00 8.71 -4.78
N MET A 68 1.02 7.82 -4.76
CA MET A 68 0.64 7.03 -5.93
C MET A 68 0.18 7.92 -7.09
N LYS A 69 -0.62 8.97 -6.80
CA LYS A 69 -1.03 9.94 -7.82
C LYS A 69 0.17 10.66 -8.45
N LYS A 70 1.18 11.06 -7.66
CA LYS A 70 2.41 11.65 -8.19
C LYS A 70 3.19 10.67 -9.07
N VAL A 71 3.27 9.40 -8.68
CA VAL A 71 3.89 8.35 -9.51
C VAL A 71 3.20 8.26 -10.86
N PHE A 72 1.86 8.25 -10.88
CA PHE A 72 1.10 8.22 -12.12
C PHE A 72 1.29 9.47 -12.98
N ASP A 73 1.14 10.66 -12.40
CA ASP A 73 1.29 11.93 -13.13
C ASP A 73 2.67 12.05 -13.79
N ASN A 74 3.72 11.60 -13.11
CA ASN A 74 5.10 11.61 -13.64
C ASN A 74 5.36 10.54 -14.71
N HIS A 75 4.50 9.52 -14.82
CA HIS A 75 4.70 8.37 -15.70
C HIS A 75 3.54 8.11 -16.67
N LYS A 76 2.68 9.11 -16.91
CA LYS A 76 1.56 9.04 -17.87
C LYS A 76 1.99 8.50 -19.25
N GLN A 77 3.15 8.92 -19.73
CA GLN A 77 3.62 8.52 -21.06
C GLN A 77 4.11 7.07 -21.10
N ASP A 78 4.63 6.56 -19.98
CA ASP A 78 5.02 5.16 -19.84
C ASP A 78 3.77 4.25 -19.71
N MET A 79 2.66 4.75 -19.15
CA MET A 79 1.38 4.03 -19.08
C MET A 79 0.74 3.78 -20.46
N LEU A 80 1.09 4.57 -21.48
CA LEU A 80 0.62 4.36 -22.86
C LEU A 80 1.28 3.14 -23.52
N THR A 81 2.36 2.60 -22.92
CA THR A 81 2.99 1.39 -23.42
C THR A 81 2.18 0.16 -23.00
N GLN A 82 1.58 -0.51 -24.00
CA GLN A 82 0.83 -1.74 -23.77
C GLN A 82 1.77 -2.87 -23.42
N VAL A 83 1.92 -3.11 -22.11
CA VAL A 83 2.53 -4.32 -21.57
C VAL A 83 1.39 -5.23 -21.12
N PRO A 84 1.22 -6.42 -21.71
CA PRO A 84 0.23 -7.38 -21.25
C PRO A 84 0.54 -7.81 -19.81
N SER A 85 -0.49 -7.93 -18.99
CA SER A 85 -0.36 -8.53 -17.66
C SER A 85 -0.12 -10.04 -17.76
N THR A 86 0.61 -10.58 -16.80
CA THR A 86 0.77 -12.03 -16.64
C THR A 86 -0.18 -12.57 -15.56
N ALA A 87 -0.53 -13.87 -15.63
CA ALA A 87 -1.32 -14.51 -14.58
C ALA A 87 -0.65 -14.40 -13.21
N ASP A 88 0.69 -14.50 -13.18
CA ASP A 88 1.50 -14.35 -11.96
C ASP A 88 1.41 -12.93 -11.37
N GLU A 89 1.27 -11.89 -12.19
CA GLU A 89 1.07 -10.50 -11.72
C GLU A 89 -0.34 -10.32 -11.13
N LEU A 90 -1.38 -10.89 -11.75
CA LEU A 90 -2.74 -10.86 -11.21
C LEU A 90 -2.84 -11.58 -9.86
N ASP A 91 -2.19 -12.74 -9.73
CA ASP A 91 -2.14 -13.46 -8.46
C ASP A 91 -1.37 -12.68 -7.39
N ALA A 92 -0.30 -11.97 -7.76
CA ALA A 92 0.42 -11.09 -6.84
C ALA A 92 -0.49 -9.99 -6.26
N PHE A 93 -1.34 -9.38 -7.08
CA PHE A 93 -2.32 -8.40 -6.60
C PHE A 93 -3.38 -9.00 -5.68
N ARG A 94 -3.85 -10.22 -5.95
CA ARG A 94 -4.79 -10.89 -5.05
C ARG A 94 -4.17 -11.19 -3.69
N VAL A 95 -2.90 -11.61 -3.68
CA VAL A 95 -2.16 -11.84 -2.43
C VAL A 95 -1.94 -10.51 -1.70
N ALA A 96 -1.55 -9.44 -2.41
CA ALA A 96 -1.40 -8.10 -1.85
C ALA A 96 -2.69 -7.62 -1.17
N MET A 97 -3.83 -7.65 -1.87
CA MET A 97 -5.13 -7.29 -1.28
C MET A 97 -5.47 -8.11 -0.04
N LYS A 98 -5.10 -9.41 -0.02
CA LYS A 98 -5.32 -10.24 1.16
C LYS A 98 -4.42 -9.81 2.33
N MET A 99 -3.14 -9.53 2.05
CA MET A 99 -2.20 -9.04 3.07
C MET A 99 -2.70 -7.72 3.67
N GLU A 100 -3.09 -6.76 2.83
CA GLU A 100 -3.66 -5.49 3.29
C GLU A 100 -4.94 -5.69 4.13
N GLY A 101 -5.85 -6.54 3.66
CA GLY A 101 -7.07 -6.85 4.41
C GLY A 101 -6.81 -7.47 5.79
N ASP A 102 -5.82 -8.37 5.87
CA ASP A 102 -5.39 -8.99 7.12
C ASP A 102 -4.73 -7.97 8.06
N SER A 103 -3.89 -7.07 7.52
CA SER A 103 -3.27 -5.93 8.23
C SER A 103 -4.32 -4.98 8.80
N ILE A 104 -5.27 -4.51 7.99
CA ILE A 104 -6.38 -3.64 8.42
C ILE A 104 -7.16 -4.27 9.57
N ALA A 105 -7.52 -5.56 9.45
CA ALA A 105 -8.27 -6.26 10.48
C ALA A 105 -7.48 -6.36 11.79
N PHE A 106 -6.18 -6.65 11.69
CA PHE A 106 -5.30 -6.69 12.85
C PHE A 106 -5.15 -5.30 13.50
N TYR A 107 -4.90 -4.25 12.73
CA TYR A 107 -4.72 -2.88 13.24
C TYR A 107 -5.99 -2.33 13.87
N LYS A 108 -7.17 -2.59 13.31
CA LYS A 108 -8.47 -2.23 13.95
C LYS A 108 -8.61 -2.86 15.34
N LYS A 109 -8.22 -4.13 15.48
CA LYS A 109 -8.23 -4.80 16.78
C LYS A 109 -7.18 -4.20 17.72
N ALA A 110 -5.96 -3.97 17.24
CA ALA A 110 -4.88 -3.40 18.01
C ALA A 110 -5.22 -1.98 18.53
N ALA A 111 -5.79 -1.12 17.69
CA ALA A 111 -6.25 0.22 18.05
C ALA A 111 -7.27 0.20 19.19
N SER A 112 -8.20 -0.77 19.17
CA SER A 112 -9.22 -0.93 20.23
C SER A 112 -8.65 -1.41 21.57
N GLN A 113 -7.45 -1.99 21.55
CA GLN A 113 -6.75 -2.56 22.71
C GLN A 113 -5.51 -1.75 23.11
N ALA A 114 -5.27 -0.62 22.44
CA ALA A 114 -4.10 0.22 22.65
C ALA A 114 -4.01 0.74 24.09
N ALA A 115 -2.82 0.69 24.68
CA ALA A 115 -2.59 1.10 26.06
C ALA A 115 -2.40 2.62 26.20
N THR A 116 -1.97 3.28 25.12
CA THR A 116 -1.68 4.71 25.08
C THR A 116 -2.38 5.39 23.91
N ALA A 117 -2.56 6.71 24.01
CA ALA A 117 -3.11 7.51 22.92
C ALA A 117 -2.18 7.48 21.69
N GLU A 118 -0.86 7.44 21.92
CA GLU A 118 0.16 7.35 20.89
C GLU A 118 0.08 6.04 20.11
N GLU A 119 -0.07 4.90 20.79
CA GLU A 119 -0.30 3.60 20.13
C GLU A 119 -1.60 3.60 19.34
N LYS A 120 -2.68 4.15 19.91
CA LYS A 120 -3.97 4.23 19.21
C LYS A 120 -3.86 5.08 17.95
N ASN A 121 -3.25 6.26 18.05
CA ASN A 121 -3.08 7.17 16.91
C ASN A 121 -2.21 6.56 15.81
N PHE A 122 -1.19 5.77 16.20
CA PHE A 122 -0.36 5.04 15.27
C PHE A 122 -1.17 3.98 14.51
N PHE A 123 -1.91 3.11 15.22
CA PHE A 123 -2.76 2.11 14.55
C PHE A 123 -3.88 2.74 13.72
N ASP A 124 -4.47 3.85 14.16
CA ASP A 124 -5.47 4.59 13.38
C ASP A 124 -4.88 5.18 12.09
N CYS A 125 -3.57 5.48 12.06
CA CYS A 125 -2.86 5.89 10.84
C CYS A 125 -2.68 4.70 9.91
N LEU A 126 -2.09 3.61 10.40
CA LEU A 126 -1.89 2.38 9.61
C LEU A 126 -3.18 1.89 8.97
N ILE A 127 -4.30 1.90 9.70
CA ILE A 127 -5.60 1.50 9.15
C ILE A 127 -5.96 2.31 7.90
N LYS A 128 -5.70 3.62 7.89
CA LYS A 128 -6.00 4.47 6.74
C LYS A 128 -5.05 4.21 5.58
N ASP A 129 -3.76 4.11 5.89
CA ASP A 129 -2.73 3.90 4.89
C ASP A 129 -2.93 2.53 4.20
N GLU A 130 -3.22 1.47 4.96
CA GLU A 130 -3.52 0.14 4.39
C GLU A 130 -4.87 0.10 3.63
N GLU A 131 -5.88 0.88 4.06
CA GLU A 131 -7.13 1.02 3.30
C GLU A 131 -6.87 1.68 1.93
N GLU A 132 -5.95 2.64 1.86
CA GLU A 132 -5.50 3.25 0.60
C GLU A 132 -4.67 2.28 -0.24
N HIS A 133 -3.72 1.54 0.34
CA HIS A 133 -2.96 0.48 -0.34
C HIS A 133 -3.89 -0.58 -0.94
N PHE A 134 -4.87 -1.06 -0.16
CA PHE A 134 -5.88 -2.01 -0.63
C PHE A 134 -6.64 -1.46 -1.83
N SER A 135 -7.07 -0.20 -1.78
CA SER A 135 -7.79 0.46 -2.88
C SER A 135 -6.93 0.56 -4.13
N ILE A 136 -5.64 0.91 -3.99
CA ILE A 136 -4.68 0.96 -5.11
C ILE A 136 -4.55 -0.43 -5.76
N PHE A 137 -4.37 -1.49 -4.96
CA PHE A 137 -4.27 -2.85 -5.48
C PHE A 137 -5.58 -3.35 -6.11
N GLN A 138 -6.72 -3.06 -5.50
CA GLN A 138 -8.04 -3.44 -6.01
C GLN A 138 -8.34 -2.78 -7.36
N ASN A 139 -8.04 -1.48 -7.49
CA ASN A 139 -8.22 -0.75 -8.74
C ASN A 139 -7.30 -1.32 -9.83
N THR A 140 -6.05 -1.58 -9.49
CA THR A 140 -5.06 -2.15 -10.41
C THR A 140 -5.44 -3.56 -10.86
N TYR A 141 -5.87 -4.41 -9.93
CA TYR A 141 -6.34 -5.78 -10.24
C TYR A 141 -7.57 -5.75 -11.16
N SER A 142 -8.58 -4.95 -10.81
CA SER A 142 -9.81 -4.83 -11.60
C SER A 142 -9.48 -4.43 -13.04
N PHE A 143 -8.59 -3.44 -13.19
CA PHE A 143 -8.15 -2.96 -14.49
C PHE A 143 -7.41 -4.03 -15.32
N LEU A 144 -6.41 -4.68 -14.72
CA LEU A 144 -5.61 -5.71 -15.40
C LEU A 144 -6.46 -6.94 -15.75
N SER A 145 -7.46 -7.26 -14.93
CA SER A 145 -8.36 -8.41 -15.16
C SER A 145 -9.37 -8.17 -16.28
N ASP A 146 -9.82 -6.93 -16.46
CA ASP A 146 -10.83 -6.56 -17.47
C ASP A 146 -10.20 -6.27 -18.84
N THR A 147 -9.05 -5.58 -18.85
CA THR A 147 -8.41 -5.10 -20.10
C THR A 147 -7.19 -5.92 -20.54
N GLY A 148 -6.62 -6.73 -19.65
CA GLY A 148 -5.35 -7.45 -19.88
C GLY A 148 -4.12 -6.55 -20.03
N ASN A 149 -4.26 -5.23 -19.81
CA ASN A 149 -3.21 -4.23 -20.04
C ASN A 149 -3.00 -3.37 -18.79
N TRP A 150 -1.87 -2.64 -18.74
CA TRP A 150 -1.50 -1.74 -17.66
C TRP A 150 -1.85 -0.26 -17.96
N PHE A 151 -3.11 0.01 -18.27
CA PHE A 151 -3.62 1.34 -18.62
C PHE A 151 -4.56 1.91 -17.55
N MET A 152 -4.05 2.45 -16.45
CA MET A 152 -4.93 2.97 -15.39
C MET A 152 -5.35 4.44 -15.64
N TRP A 153 -6.67 4.65 -15.74
CA TRP A 153 -7.48 5.88 -15.73
C TRP A 153 -7.52 6.77 -17.00
N GLU A 154 -8.60 6.61 -17.80
CA GLU A 154 -9.25 7.74 -18.48
C GLU A 154 -10.11 8.52 -17.47
N GLU A 155 -9.94 9.84 -17.46
CA GLU A 155 -10.70 10.90 -16.77
C GLU A 155 -12.20 10.65 -16.50
N HIS A 156 -12.61 9.74 -15.60
CA HIS A 156 -13.98 9.79 -15.08
C HIS A 156 -14.05 9.44 -13.59
N SER A 157 -13.88 10.47 -12.74
CA SER A 157 -14.80 10.80 -11.63
C SER A 157 -14.23 11.90 -10.72
N ILE A 158 -14.07 13.14 -11.20
CA ILE A 158 -14.40 14.35 -10.43
C ILE A 158 -14.88 15.46 -11.39
N VAL A 159 -15.96 15.16 -12.10
CA VAL A 159 -17.03 16.05 -12.57
C VAL A 159 -18.10 15.03 -12.98
N GLU A 160 -19.21 14.83 -12.29
CA GLU A 160 -20.10 15.74 -11.58
C GLU A 160 -20.65 15.06 -10.31
N GLY A 161 -21.38 15.82 -9.49
CA GLY A 161 -21.98 15.35 -8.23
C GLY A 161 -23.28 14.57 -8.35
#